data_AF-A0A137QUE5-F1
#
_entry.id   AF-A0A137QUE5-F1
#
_cell.length_a   1.000
_cell.length_b   1.000
_cell.length_c   1.000
_cell.angle_alpha   90.00
_cell.angle_beta   90.00
_cell.angle_gamma   90.00
#
_symmetry.space_group_name_H-M   'P 1'
#
loop_
_entity.id
_entity.type
_entity.pdbx_description
1 polymer ?
#
loop_
_entity_poly.entity_id
_entity_poly.type
_entity_poly.pdbx_seq_one_letter_code
_entity_poly.pdbx_strand_id
1 'polypeptide(L)'
;MAFQYSPPNCANRFCHLTAELLFSATGGADDDDFELPEDLEPFLSEKDLENNLTTDGIALWAQDVPLIKNWYLEHCPPNQSVKAMLKKNLFHQLKATKFFQTTRLDLVEVGLQVCRQGYNMLNILIYCKSLNYLHLDYNMNLKLVKTLTTKEHKKSHFGNAFYLCCEILRLTKLVVDAHVQFCPVGKGPGCGFWALGWHVWLFFMHGIVPLLERWLGNLLAHQFKGRNSKSIAKTVTKQRVESHYNLELHTTVMHDILNMMSESIKQNKAKTILQHLSKAWRCWKANVPWKNAYLKDGLYISAEEAIAIYTATVHWLESCKFSPIPFPPLFYKHDTKLLVLALEKLKEAYLQAYDNPHECLSCIKHLLLTQHVFKEASIEFFDTYDKLIPCYDIEPVEKITNAFLFFEVDKCGLIPAWVKLADTEPPPLLETSEGECVVMMETVLLKVYEKIDLMLLNHLLCLILDHNLADYITVKNNTVLTYKDMVHTSAYGLIQGLQFSVFVF
;
A
#
# COMPACT_ATOMS: atom_id res chain seq x y z
N MET A 1 -29.21 -66.00 -0.77
CA MET A 1 -27.98 -66.18 0.01
C MET A 1 -27.44 -64.85 0.48
N ALA A 2 -27.91 -64.44 1.67
CA ALA A 2 -27.37 -63.35 2.48
C ALA A 2 -26.01 -63.73 3.09
N PHE A 3 -25.77 -65.02 3.35
CA PHE A 3 -24.51 -65.54 3.86
C PHE A 3 -23.79 -66.39 2.81
N GLN A 4 -22.81 -65.81 2.14
CA GLN A 4 -21.93 -66.52 1.20
C GLN A 4 -20.48 -66.08 1.44
N TYR A 5 -19.54 -67.01 1.27
CA TYR A 5 -18.13 -66.69 1.34
C TYR A 5 -17.74 -65.79 0.15
N SER A 6 -17.33 -64.56 0.44
CA SER A 6 -16.96 -63.57 -0.59
C SER A 6 -15.79 -64.09 -1.46
N PRO A 7 -15.76 -63.74 -2.76
CA PRO A 7 -14.67 -64.13 -3.65
C PRO A 7 -13.30 -63.67 -3.11
N PRO A 8 -12.19 -64.32 -3.51
CA PRO A 8 -10.87 -64.19 -2.88
C PRO A 8 -10.25 -62.78 -2.88
N ASN A 9 -10.82 -61.83 -3.62
CA ASN A 9 -10.35 -60.45 -3.65
C ASN A 9 -10.89 -59.60 -2.47
N CYS A 10 -11.81 -60.12 -1.67
CA CYS A 10 -12.45 -59.37 -0.57
C CYS A 10 -12.32 -60.04 0.81
N ALA A 11 -12.01 -61.33 0.88
CA ALA A 11 -11.79 -62.05 2.14
C ALA A 11 -10.70 -63.13 1.95
N ASN A 12 -9.73 -63.17 2.88
CA ASN A 12 -8.68 -64.20 2.86
C ASN A 12 -9.28 -65.57 3.17
N ARG A 13 -9.09 -66.58 2.28
CA ARG A 13 -9.49 -67.97 2.54
C ARG A 13 -8.85 -68.50 3.82
N PHE A 14 -9.65 -69.14 4.67
CA PHE A 14 -9.13 -69.97 5.76
C PHE A 14 -8.45 -71.22 5.16
N CYS A 15 -7.12 -71.32 5.27
CA CYS A 15 -6.36 -72.53 4.95
C CYS A 15 -5.92 -73.21 6.24
N HIS A 16 -6.68 -74.18 6.75
CA HIS A 16 -6.19 -75.09 7.79
C HIS A 16 -5.26 -76.13 7.12
N LEU A 17 -3.96 -75.86 7.16
CA LEU A 17 -2.90 -76.80 6.79
C LEU A 17 -2.22 -77.27 8.08
N THR A 18 -2.67 -78.41 8.60
CA THR A 18 -1.87 -79.23 9.52
C THR A 18 -2.40 -80.66 9.47
N ALA A 19 -1.59 -81.52 8.84
CA ALA A 19 -1.67 -82.95 8.91
C ALA A 19 -0.96 -83.38 10.20
N GLU A 20 -1.74 -83.60 11.26
CA GLU A 20 -1.44 -84.45 12.42
C GLU A 20 -2.61 -84.30 13.39
N LEU A 21 -3.43 -85.35 13.51
CA LEU A 21 -4.47 -85.49 14.53
C LEU A 21 -3.78 -85.62 15.90
N LEU A 22 -3.34 -84.49 16.45
CA LEU A 22 -2.62 -84.41 17.72
C LEU A 22 -3.15 -83.23 18.52
N PHE A 23 -4.37 -83.39 19.02
CA PHE A 23 -4.64 -83.54 20.44
C PHE A 23 -6.14 -83.74 20.58
N SER A 24 -6.47 -84.71 21.42
CA SER A 24 -7.82 -85.04 21.87
C SER A 24 -8.64 -83.78 22.22
N ALA A 25 -9.40 -83.25 21.26
CA ALA A 25 -10.79 -83.00 21.58
C ALA A 25 -11.31 -84.39 21.92
N THR A 26 -11.59 -84.62 23.19
CA THR A 26 -12.02 -85.92 23.73
C THR A 26 -13.30 -86.36 23.03
N GLY A 27 -13.15 -86.95 21.83
CA GLY A 27 -14.13 -87.84 21.24
C GLY A 27 -14.08 -89.09 22.11
N GLY A 28 -14.95 -89.13 23.11
CA GLY A 28 -15.19 -90.33 23.88
C GLY A 28 -15.57 -91.43 22.90
N ALA A 29 -14.72 -92.44 22.82
CA ALA A 29 -15.12 -93.74 22.33
C ALA A 29 -16.21 -94.23 23.29
N ASP A 30 -17.40 -94.43 22.73
CA ASP A 30 -18.35 -95.49 23.01
C ASP A 30 -18.03 -96.30 24.27
N ASP A 31 -18.73 -96.00 25.38
CA ASP A 31 -19.03 -96.91 26.51
C ASP A 31 -19.88 -96.23 27.62
N ASP A 32 -20.18 -94.93 27.53
CA ASP A 32 -21.28 -94.26 28.26
C ASP A 32 -22.31 -93.75 27.24
N ASP A 33 -23.40 -94.50 27.03
CA ASP A 33 -24.54 -94.12 26.15
C ASP A 33 -25.25 -92.87 26.70
N PHE A 34 -24.67 -91.69 26.47
CA PHE A 34 -25.34 -90.42 26.71
C PHE A 34 -26.22 -90.08 25.49
N GLU A 35 -27.47 -90.49 25.55
CA GLU A 35 -28.50 -90.08 24.59
C GLU A 35 -29.07 -88.72 25.00
N LEU A 36 -29.11 -87.77 24.06
CA LEU A 36 -29.83 -86.51 24.25
C LEU A 36 -31.33 -86.81 24.41
N PRO A 37 -32.04 -86.20 25.39
CA PRO A 37 -33.48 -86.36 25.54
C PRO A 37 -34.22 -86.06 24.23
N GLU A 38 -35.22 -86.87 23.85
CA GLU A 38 -35.94 -86.77 22.56
C GLU A 38 -36.56 -85.38 22.30
N ASP A 39 -36.84 -84.61 23.36
CA ASP A 39 -37.41 -83.26 23.28
C ASP A 39 -36.37 -82.14 23.05
N LEU A 40 -35.07 -82.47 22.94
CA LEU A 40 -34.00 -81.47 22.89
C LEU A 40 -33.52 -81.20 21.46
N GLU A 41 -34.13 -80.21 20.81
CA GLU A 41 -33.73 -79.71 19.48
C GLU A 41 -32.87 -78.43 19.54
N PRO A 42 -32.09 -78.12 18.49
CA PRO A 42 -31.41 -76.82 18.37
C PRO A 42 -32.41 -75.66 18.51
N PHE A 43 -32.07 -74.63 19.29
CA PHE A 43 -32.97 -73.52 19.67
C PHE A 43 -33.74 -72.82 18.53
N LEU A 44 -33.35 -73.01 17.26
CA LEU A 44 -33.96 -72.38 16.08
C LEU A 44 -34.16 -73.38 14.92
N SER A 45 -34.35 -74.68 15.20
CA SER A 45 -34.58 -75.71 14.17
C SER A 45 -35.76 -75.39 13.25
N GLU A 46 -36.81 -74.76 13.79
CA GLU A 46 -38.03 -74.39 13.05
C GLU A 46 -37.88 -73.21 12.08
N LYS A 47 -36.76 -72.46 12.12
CA LYS A 47 -36.58 -71.24 11.33
C LYS A 47 -35.42 -71.35 10.34
N ASP A 48 -35.68 -70.97 9.10
CA ASP A 48 -34.64 -70.86 8.07
C ASP A 48 -33.58 -69.82 8.45
N LEU A 49 -32.32 -70.11 8.12
CA LEU A 49 -31.14 -69.28 8.44
C LEU A 49 -31.21 -67.88 7.83
N GLU A 50 -31.83 -67.75 6.65
CA GLU A 50 -32.00 -66.49 5.93
C GLU A 50 -33.41 -66.33 5.41
N ASN A 51 -33.87 -65.09 5.35
CA ASN A 51 -35.13 -64.71 4.72
C ASN A 51 -34.83 -63.75 3.55
N ASN A 52 -35.79 -63.52 2.66
CA ASN A 52 -35.60 -62.68 1.46
C ASN A 52 -35.17 -61.24 1.77
N LEU A 53 -35.41 -60.75 3.00
CA LEU A 53 -35.06 -59.40 3.46
C LEU A 53 -33.78 -59.37 4.31
N THR A 54 -33.14 -60.51 4.58
CA THR A 54 -31.96 -60.57 5.46
C THR A 54 -30.78 -59.79 4.85
N THR A 55 -30.56 -59.89 3.53
CA THR A 55 -29.52 -59.14 2.83
C THR A 55 -29.75 -57.63 2.90
N ASP A 56 -30.99 -57.19 2.67
CA ASP A 56 -31.37 -55.77 2.72
C ASP A 56 -31.30 -55.21 4.15
N GLY A 57 -31.67 -56.02 5.15
CA GLY A 57 -31.54 -55.67 6.57
C GLY A 57 -30.09 -55.51 7.02
N ILE A 58 -29.18 -56.36 6.53
CA ILE A 58 -27.74 -56.24 6.78
C ILE A 58 -27.17 -55.00 6.06
N ALA A 59 -27.61 -54.73 4.83
CA ALA A 59 -27.17 -53.56 4.06
C ALA A 59 -27.64 -52.22 4.65
N LEU A 60 -28.80 -52.20 5.33
CA LEU A 60 -29.38 -50.97 5.88
C LEU A 60 -28.53 -50.31 6.98
N TRP A 61 -27.62 -51.07 7.62
CA TRP A 61 -26.73 -50.57 8.67
C TRP A 61 -25.63 -49.61 8.18
N ALA A 62 -25.49 -49.42 6.86
CA ALA A 62 -24.43 -48.62 6.27
C ALA A 62 -24.91 -47.33 5.57
N GLN A 63 -26.19 -46.94 5.70
CA GLN A 63 -26.72 -45.83 4.93
C GLN A 63 -27.33 -44.71 5.79
N ASP A 64 -26.46 -43.86 6.36
CA ASP A 64 -26.85 -42.48 6.68
C ASP A 64 -26.86 -41.68 5.37
N VAL A 65 -28.04 -41.20 4.94
CA VAL A 65 -28.20 -40.47 3.67
C VAL A 65 -28.16 -38.96 3.85
N PRO A 66 -27.02 -38.32 3.54
CA PRO A 66 -26.97 -36.96 3.04
C PRO A 66 -26.48 -36.94 1.57
N LEU A 67 -27.37 -36.57 0.64
CA LEU A 67 -27.25 -36.79 -0.82
C LEU A 67 -25.92 -36.38 -1.50
N ILE A 68 -25.14 -35.42 -0.98
CA ILE A 68 -23.83 -35.01 -1.58
C ILE A 68 -22.75 -34.71 -0.55
N LYS A 69 -23.06 -34.81 0.75
CA LYS A 69 -22.13 -34.44 1.82
C LYS A 69 -20.84 -35.28 1.80
N ASN A 70 -20.90 -36.50 1.26
CA ASN A 70 -19.74 -37.39 1.11
C ASN A 70 -18.80 -37.04 -0.07
N TRP A 71 -19.21 -36.20 -1.03
CA TRP A 71 -18.37 -35.88 -2.21
C TRP A 71 -17.34 -34.77 -1.98
N TYR A 72 -17.47 -33.98 -0.91
CA TYR A 72 -16.53 -32.89 -0.59
C TYR A 72 -16.02 -32.90 0.86
N LEU A 73 -16.37 -33.92 1.66
CA LEU A 73 -15.93 -34.07 3.06
C LEU A 73 -14.96 -35.23 3.29
N GLU A 74 -13.98 -35.42 2.39
CA GLU A 74 -12.72 -35.95 2.89
C GLU A 74 -12.05 -34.86 3.76
N HIS A 75 -12.33 -34.98 5.07
CA HIS A 75 -11.77 -34.33 6.27
C HIS A 75 -12.33 -32.95 6.72
N CYS A 76 -12.98 -32.95 7.89
CA CYS A 76 -13.11 -31.80 8.81
C CYS A 76 -12.88 -32.30 10.27
N PRO A 77 -12.09 -31.61 11.11
CA PRO A 77 -11.68 -32.12 12.42
C PRO A 77 -12.79 -32.09 13.50
N PRO A 78 -12.74 -32.97 14.52
CA PRO A 78 -13.90 -33.34 15.34
C PRO A 78 -14.27 -32.40 16.50
N ASN A 79 -13.61 -31.26 16.68
CA ASN A 79 -13.70 -30.48 17.93
C ASN A 79 -14.07 -29.00 17.73
N GLN A 80 -15.29 -28.74 17.26
CA GLN A 80 -15.89 -27.42 17.43
C GLN A 80 -17.26 -27.54 18.09
N SER A 81 -17.40 -27.05 19.31
CA SER A 81 -18.65 -27.05 20.04
C SER A 81 -19.55 -25.91 19.56
N VAL A 82 -20.80 -26.23 19.23
CA VAL A 82 -21.82 -25.25 18.91
C VAL A 82 -22.24 -24.56 20.21
N LYS A 83 -21.95 -23.26 20.35
CA LYS A 83 -22.49 -22.43 21.43
C LYS A 83 -24.01 -22.57 21.47
N ALA A 84 -24.55 -23.05 22.59
CA ALA A 84 -25.99 -23.13 22.81
C ALA A 84 -26.62 -21.73 22.75
N MET A 85 -27.29 -21.41 21.66
CA MET A 85 -28.12 -20.20 21.55
C MET A 85 -29.41 -20.44 22.34
N LEU A 86 -29.70 -19.56 23.30
CA LEU A 86 -31.02 -19.46 23.94
C LEU A 86 -32.08 -19.33 22.84
N LYS A 87 -32.93 -20.36 22.69
CA LYS A 87 -34.03 -20.38 21.70
C LYS A 87 -35.11 -19.35 22.05
N LYS A 88 -34.88 -18.09 21.71
CA LYS A 88 -35.96 -17.10 21.63
C LYS A 88 -36.71 -17.32 20.33
N ASN A 89 -37.83 -18.04 20.39
CA ASN A 89 -38.69 -18.26 19.22
C ASN A 89 -39.49 -16.99 18.91
N LEU A 90 -38.94 -16.11 18.07
CA LEU A 90 -39.54 -14.83 17.65
C LEU A 90 -40.99 -14.99 17.19
N PHE A 91 -41.29 -16.00 16.36
CA PHE A 91 -42.65 -16.24 15.86
C PHE A 91 -43.66 -16.59 16.95
N HIS A 92 -43.22 -17.26 18.03
CA HIS A 92 -44.11 -17.56 19.16
C HIS A 92 -44.48 -16.28 19.92
N GLN A 93 -43.52 -15.36 20.08
CA GLN A 93 -43.76 -14.05 20.69
C GLN A 93 -44.68 -13.18 19.82
N LEU A 94 -44.46 -13.17 18.50
CA LEU A 94 -45.32 -12.42 17.58
C LEU A 94 -46.76 -12.95 17.56
N LYS A 95 -46.94 -14.28 17.53
CA LYS A 95 -48.26 -14.92 17.57
C LYS A 95 -49.03 -14.63 18.86
N ALA A 96 -48.35 -14.43 19.98
CA ALA A 96 -49.00 -14.08 21.24
C ALA A 96 -49.63 -12.67 21.22
N THR A 97 -49.24 -11.80 20.28
CA THR A 97 -49.79 -10.44 20.18
C THR A 97 -51.08 -10.40 19.35
N LYS A 98 -51.95 -9.42 19.64
CA LYS A 98 -53.21 -9.19 18.92
C LYS A 98 -53.06 -8.81 17.44
N PHE A 99 -51.86 -8.43 17.00
CA PHE A 99 -51.61 -7.91 15.65
C PHE A 99 -51.36 -9.00 14.61
N PHE A 100 -51.10 -10.24 15.02
CA PHE A 100 -50.78 -11.35 14.12
C PHE A 100 -51.82 -12.46 14.22
N GLN A 101 -52.21 -13.00 13.06
CA GLN A 101 -53.14 -14.13 12.92
C GLN A 101 -52.46 -15.28 12.16
N THR A 102 -52.96 -16.51 12.29
CA THR A 102 -52.41 -17.70 11.63
C THR A 102 -53.41 -18.27 10.63
N THR A 103 -53.00 -18.46 9.38
CA THR A 103 -53.79 -19.07 8.30
C THR A 103 -52.97 -20.12 7.55
N ARG A 104 -53.62 -20.92 6.68
CA ARG A 104 -52.96 -21.86 5.77
C ARG A 104 -53.19 -21.37 4.34
N LEU A 105 -52.10 -21.12 3.60
CA LEU A 105 -52.11 -20.58 2.24
C LEU A 105 -51.11 -21.34 1.38
N ASP A 106 -51.25 -21.25 0.05
CA ASP A 106 -50.30 -21.84 -0.89
C ASP A 106 -48.96 -21.07 -0.90
N LEU A 107 -47.86 -21.78 -1.16
CA LEU A 107 -46.50 -21.21 -1.13
C LEU A 107 -46.33 -20.08 -2.15
N VAL A 108 -46.90 -20.26 -3.35
CA VAL A 108 -46.85 -19.25 -4.41
C VAL A 108 -47.64 -18.00 -4.00
N GLU A 109 -48.80 -18.18 -3.38
CA GLU A 109 -49.62 -17.08 -2.86
C GLU A 109 -48.86 -16.28 -1.78
N VAL A 110 -48.25 -16.97 -0.82
CA VAL A 110 -47.41 -16.34 0.23
C VAL A 110 -46.21 -15.63 -0.39
N GLY A 111 -45.53 -16.23 -1.37
CA GLY A 111 -44.40 -15.64 -2.07
C GLY A 111 -44.77 -14.33 -2.79
N LEU A 112 -45.91 -14.30 -3.47
CA LEU A 112 -46.43 -13.09 -4.12
C LEU A 112 -46.78 -11.99 -3.09
N GLN A 113 -47.36 -12.37 -1.94
CA GLN A 113 -47.64 -11.43 -0.86
C GLN A 113 -46.36 -10.81 -0.29
N VAL A 114 -45.31 -11.60 -0.05
CA VAL A 114 -44.01 -11.11 0.44
C VAL A 114 -43.38 -10.13 -0.56
N CYS A 115 -43.40 -10.46 -1.85
CA CYS A 115 -42.85 -9.57 -2.89
C CYS A 115 -43.60 -8.24 -2.95
N ARG A 116 -44.95 -8.27 -2.88
CA ARG A 116 -45.79 -7.07 -2.87
C ARG A 116 -45.54 -6.21 -1.63
N GLN A 117 -45.44 -6.83 -0.46
CA GLN A 117 -45.16 -6.13 0.80
C GLN A 117 -43.78 -5.47 0.76
N GLY A 118 -42.74 -6.19 0.33
CA GLY A 118 -41.39 -5.65 0.18
C GLY A 118 -41.34 -4.45 -0.77
N TYR A 119 -41.98 -4.56 -1.94
CA TYR A 119 -42.09 -3.45 -2.89
C TYR A 119 -42.77 -2.22 -2.26
N ASN A 120 -43.91 -2.42 -1.61
CA ASN A 120 -44.65 -1.33 -0.97
C ASN A 120 -43.84 -0.67 0.15
N MET A 121 -43.14 -1.45 0.98
CA MET A 121 -42.30 -0.92 2.06
C MET A 121 -41.16 -0.05 1.53
N LEU A 122 -40.45 -0.50 0.48
CA LEU A 122 -39.38 0.26 -0.14
C LEU A 122 -39.91 1.52 -0.84
N ASN A 123 -41.05 1.42 -1.51
CA ASN A 123 -41.68 2.56 -2.18
C ASN A 123 -42.15 3.62 -1.17
N ILE A 124 -42.77 3.19 -0.06
CA ILE A 124 -43.12 4.09 1.05
C ILE A 124 -41.87 4.79 1.58
N LEU A 125 -40.73 4.10 1.72
CA LEU A 125 -39.48 4.73 2.17
C LEU A 125 -38.98 5.81 1.18
N ILE A 126 -39.08 5.56 -0.13
CA ILE A 126 -38.72 6.54 -1.17
C ILE A 126 -39.64 7.77 -1.07
N TYR A 127 -40.94 7.57 -0.91
CA TYR A 127 -41.91 8.65 -0.73
C TYR A 127 -41.70 9.43 0.57
N CYS A 128 -41.44 8.76 1.70
CA CYS A 128 -41.15 9.40 2.99
C CYS A 128 -39.88 10.27 2.95
N LYS A 129 -38.93 9.98 2.06
CA LYS A 129 -37.75 10.83 1.81
C LYS A 129 -37.99 11.95 0.77
N SER A 130 -39.19 12.00 0.20
CA SER A 130 -39.60 12.94 -0.84
C SER A 130 -38.66 12.89 -2.06
N LEU A 131 -38.43 11.68 -2.57
CA LEU A 131 -37.57 11.41 -3.74
C LEU A 131 -38.41 11.12 -4.99
N ASN A 132 -39.17 12.11 -5.46
CA ASN A 132 -40.14 11.95 -6.57
C ASN A 132 -39.50 11.63 -7.94
N TYR A 133 -38.18 11.78 -8.05
CA TYR A 133 -37.40 11.59 -9.28
C TYR A 133 -36.79 10.19 -9.40
N LEU A 134 -37.15 9.31 -8.47
CA LEU A 134 -36.62 7.96 -8.34
C LEU A 134 -37.81 6.99 -8.38
N HIS A 135 -37.74 6.00 -9.26
CA HIS A 135 -38.82 5.05 -9.48
C HIS A 135 -38.30 3.63 -9.25
N LEU A 136 -38.93 2.90 -8.32
CA LEU A 136 -38.67 1.48 -8.12
C LEU A 136 -39.60 0.70 -9.04
N ASP A 137 -39.06 -0.14 -9.93
CA ASP A 137 -39.88 -1.03 -10.74
C ASP A 137 -40.29 -2.30 -9.97
N TYR A 138 -41.28 -3.04 -10.49
CA TYR A 138 -41.77 -4.29 -9.88
C TYR A 138 -40.73 -5.42 -9.85
N ASN A 139 -39.64 -5.27 -10.61
CA ASN A 139 -38.48 -6.18 -10.58
C ASN A 139 -37.41 -5.70 -9.58
N MET A 140 -37.77 -4.75 -8.70
CA MET A 140 -36.93 -4.17 -7.65
C MET A 140 -35.71 -3.39 -8.16
N ASN A 141 -35.72 -2.93 -9.41
CA ASN A 141 -34.67 -2.04 -9.92
C ASN A 141 -35.02 -0.59 -9.67
N LEU A 142 -34.02 0.16 -9.18
CA LEU A 142 -34.12 1.58 -8.91
C LEU A 142 -33.71 2.38 -10.15
N LYS A 143 -34.66 3.10 -10.76
CA LYS A 143 -34.44 3.89 -11.97
C LYS A 143 -34.60 5.37 -11.71
N LEU A 144 -33.83 6.17 -12.44
CA LEU A 144 -33.96 7.62 -12.45
C LEU A 144 -35.04 8.02 -13.46
N VAL A 145 -35.98 8.88 -13.03
CA VAL A 145 -37.02 9.42 -13.91
C VAL A 145 -36.47 10.56 -14.78
N LYS A 146 -35.49 11.30 -14.26
CA LYS A 146 -34.82 12.42 -14.92
C LYS A 146 -33.35 12.46 -14.54
N THR A 147 -32.54 13.20 -15.30
CA THR A 147 -31.18 13.54 -14.91
C THR A 147 -31.20 14.39 -13.65
N LEU A 148 -30.41 14.00 -12.65
CA LEU A 148 -30.41 14.63 -11.33
C LEU A 148 -29.39 15.75 -11.24
N THR A 149 -29.75 16.80 -10.49
CA THR A 149 -28.79 17.80 -10.02
C THR A 149 -27.85 17.21 -8.95
N THR A 150 -26.70 17.83 -8.71
CA THR A 150 -25.74 17.38 -7.68
C THR A 150 -26.36 17.34 -6.27
N LYS A 151 -27.30 18.25 -5.96
CA LYS A 151 -28.04 18.27 -4.69
C LYS A 151 -29.02 17.09 -4.57
N GLU A 152 -29.77 16.82 -5.64
CA GLU A 152 -30.70 15.67 -5.70
C GLU A 152 -29.93 14.34 -5.63
N HIS A 153 -28.80 14.23 -6.33
CA HIS A 153 -27.94 13.05 -6.28
C HIS A 153 -27.44 12.78 -4.85
N LYS A 154 -26.93 13.80 -4.15
CA LYS A 154 -26.48 13.67 -2.75
C LYS A 154 -27.64 13.30 -1.80
N LYS A 155 -28.85 13.80 -2.04
CA LYS A 155 -30.04 13.50 -1.20
C LYS A 155 -30.58 12.09 -1.43
N SER A 156 -30.57 11.61 -2.67
CA SER A 156 -31.12 10.31 -3.07
C SER A 156 -30.18 9.14 -2.87
N HIS A 157 -28.91 9.40 -2.56
CA HIS A 157 -27.94 8.36 -2.26
C HIS A 157 -28.39 7.50 -1.07
N PHE A 158 -28.86 6.29 -1.35
CA PHE A 158 -29.16 5.29 -0.34
C PHE A 158 -27.90 4.56 0.13
N GLY A 159 -27.92 4.02 1.35
CA GLY A 159 -26.82 3.20 1.87
C GLY A 159 -27.03 1.72 1.57
N ASN A 160 -26.02 0.91 1.89
CA ASN A 160 -26.02 -0.55 1.66
C ASN A 160 -27.25 -1.27 2.23
N ALA A 161 -27.80 -0.80 3.35
CA ALA A 161 -29.01 -1.38 3.96
C ALA A 161 -30.21 -1.44 3.01
N PHE A 162 -30.42 -0.37 2.23
CA PHE A 162 -31.54 -0.28 1.29
C PHE A 162 -31.28 -1.15 0.06
N TYR A 163 -30.10 -1.00 -0.57
CA TYR A 163 -29.76 -1.76 -1.78
C TYR A 163 -29.68 -3.26 -1.53
N LEU A 164 -29.09 -3.69 -0.41
CA LEU A 164 -29.03 -5.12 -0.06
C LEU A 164 -30.43 -5.71 0.17
N CYS A 165 -31.34 -4.95 0.81
CA CYS A 165 -32.73 -5.35 0.97
C CYS A 165 -33.45 -5.45 -0.39
N CYS A 166 -33.25 -4.48 -1.29
CA CYS A 166 -33.78 -4.52 -2.66
C CYS A 166 -33.30 -5.77 -3.42
N GLU A 167 -32.02 -6.10 -3.36
CA GLU A 167 -31.46 -7.25 -4.08
C GLU A 167 -31.92 -8.59 -3.49
N ILE A 168 -32.09 -8.70 -2.17
CA ILE A 168 -32.69 -9.89 -1.54
C ILE A 168 -34.15 -10.07 -1.99
N LEU A 169 -34.91 -8.98 -2.03
CA LEU A 169 -36.29 -9.00 -2.54
C LEU A 169 -36.34 -9.31 -4.04
N ARG A 170 -35.37 -8.84 -4.81
CA ARG A 170 -35.22 -9.18 -6.23
C ARG A 170 -34.94 -10.66 -6.44
N LEU A 171 -34.01 -11.25 -5.67
CA LEU A 171 -33.75 -12.69 -5.70
C LEU A 171 -35.01 -13.49 -5.34
N THR A 172 -35.70 -13.08 -4.28
CA THR A 172 -36.96 -13.71 -3.86
C THR A 172 -38.01 -13.63 -4.95
N LYS A 173 -38.15 -12.47 -5.61
CA LYS A 173 -39.07 -12.24 -6.72
C LYS A 173 -38.77 -13.15 -7.91
N LEU A 174 -37.50 -13.30 -8.30
CA LEU A 174 -37.09 -14.19 -9.39
C LEU A 174 -37.46 -15.66 -9.09
N VAL A 175 -37.23 -16.11 -7.85
CA VAL A 175 -37.60 -17.47 -7.43
C VAL A 175 -39.12 -17.66 -7.47
N VAL A 176 -39.90 -16.70 -6.93
CA VAL A 176 -41.37 -16.78 -6.94
C VAL A 176 -41.92 -16.75 -8.37
N ASP A 177 -41.40 -15.88 -9.23
CA ASP A 177 -41.83 -15.78 -10.63
C ASP A 177 -41.56 -17.08 -11.40
N ALA A 178 -40.44 -17.75 -11.15
CA ALA A 178 -40.16 -19.06 -11.74
C ALA A 178 -41.19 -20.12 -11.32
N HIS A 179 -41.69 -20.06 -10.08
CA HIS A 179 -42.76 -20.95 -9.61
C HIS A 179 -44.14 -20.56 -10.17
N VAL A 180 -44.41 -19.27 -10.36
CA VAL A 180 -45.65 -18.79 -11.01
C VAL A 180 -45.70 -19.21 -12.48
N GLN A 181 -44.55 -19.13 -13.17
CA GLN A 181 -44.39 -19.53 -14.57
C GLN A 181 -44.22 -21.04 -14.74
N PHE A 182 -44.23 -21.82 -13.66
CA PHE A 182 -44.02 -23.25 -13.70
C PHE A 182 -45.16 -23.96 -14.45
N CYS A 183 -45.00 -24.05 -15.76
CA CYS A 183 -45.68 -25.01 -16.62
C CYS A 183 -44.88 -26.32 -16.63
N PRO A 184 -45.50 -27.48 -16.87
CA PRO A 184 -44.77 -28.70 -17.16
C PRO A 184 -44.00 -28.53 -18.47
N VAL A 185 -42.73 -28.13 -18.40
CA VAL A 185 -41.87 -27.94 -19.56
C VAL A 185 -41.12 -29.24 -19.86
N GLY A 186 -41.15 -29.64 -21.14
CA GLY A 186 -40.38 -30.76 -21.69
C GLY A 186 -38.86 -30.53 -21.73
N LYS A 187 -38.16 -31.25 -22.62
CA LYS A 187 -36.69 -31.33 -22.70
C LYS A 187 -36.02 -29.97 -23.00
N GLY A 188 -35.63 -29.23 -21.96
CA GLY A 188 -34.69 -28.08 -22.00
C GLY A 188 -33.30 -28.45 -21.47
N PRO A 189 -32.32 -27.51 -21.42
CA PRO A 189 -30.96 -27.76 -20.91
C PRO A 189 -31.00 -28.08 -19.40
N GLY A 190 -31.28 -29.35 -19.11
CA GLY A 190 -31.71 -29.84 -17.82
C GLY A 190 -30.54 -30.20 -16.92
N CYS A 191 -30.24 -29.32 -15.98
CA CYS A 191 -29.75 -29.74 -14.68
C CYS A 191 -30.64 -29.11 -13.60
N GLY A 192 -31.71 -29.84 -13.21
CA GLY A 192 -32.67 -29.42 -12.18
C GLY A 192 -32.15 -29.59 -10.75
N PHE A 193 -30.84 -29.64 -10.56
CA PHE A 193 -30.22 -29.95 -9.28
C PHE A 193 -29.89 -28.66 -8.49
N TRP A 194 -30.94 -27.90 -8.15
CA TRP A 194 -30.83 -26.59 -7.49
C TRP A 194 -30.65 -26.68 -5.96
N ALA A 195 -30.80 -27.87 -5.37
CA ALA A 195 -30.75 -28.06 -3.93
C ALA A 195 -29.43 -27.58 -3.30
N LEU A 196 -28.27 -27.85 -3.91
CA LEU A 196 -26.98 -27.40 -3.38
C LEU A 196 -26.89 -25.87 -3.35
N GLY A 197 -27.22 -25.21 -4.46
CA GLY A 197 -27.21 -23.74 -4.53
C GLY A 197 -28.19 -23.13 -3.53
N TRP A 198 -29.37 -23.72 -3.38
CA TRP A 198 -30.39 -23.27 -2.42
C TRP A 198 -29.90 -23.30 -0.97
N HIS A 199 -29.21 -24.37 -0.55
CA HIS A 199 -28.65 -24.45 0.81
C HIS A 199 -27.62 -23.35 1.06
N VAL A 200 -26.75 -23.07 0.10
CA VAL A 200 -25.77 -21.97 0.21
C VAL A 200 -26.48 -20.62 0.42
N TRP A 201 -27.53 -20.34 -0.35
CA TRP A 201 -28.33 -19.12 -0.18
C TRP A 201 -29.07 -19.07 1.15
N LEU A 202 -29.59 -20.19 1.66
CA LEU A 202 -30.21 -20.23 3.00
C LEU A 202 -29.19 -19.95 4.12
N PHE A 203 -27.98 -20.50 4.04
CA PHE A 203 -26.91 -20.19 5.01
C PHE A 203 -26.47 -18.73 4.94
N PHE A 204 -26.36 -18.17 3.73
CA PHE A 204 -26.14 -16.75 3.54
C PHE A 204 -27.24 -15.91 4.20
N MET A 205 -28.51 -16.26 3.98
CA MET A 205 -29.65 -15.57 4.58
C MET A 205 -29.65 -15.68 6.11
N HIS A 206 -29.31 -16.84 6.66
CA HIS A 206 -29.16 -17.01 8.11
C HIS A 206 -28.13 -16.06 8.72
N GLY A 207 -26.98 -15.85 8.05
CA GLY A 207 -25.95 -14.92 8.50
C GLY A 207 -26.30 -13.44 8.31
N ILE A 208 -27.01 -13.09 7.24
CA ILE A 208 -27.28 -11.68 6.88
C ILE A 208 -28.46 -11.08 7.63
N VAL A 209 -29.45 -11.88 8.01
CA VAL A 209 -30.68 -11.43 8.71
C VAL A 209 -30.37 -10.54 9.93
N PRO A 210 -29.52 -10.92 10.92
CA PRO A 210 -29.26 -10.06 12.08
C PRO A 210 -28.53 -8.76 11.71
N LEU A 211 -27.67 -8.78 10.68
CA LEU A 211 -26.96 -7.59 10.21
C LEU A 211 -27.94 -6.61 9.55
N LEU A 212 -28.81 -7.13 8.68
CA LEU A 212 -29.79 -6.35 7.94
C LEU A 212 -30.86 -5.80 8.89
N GLU A 213 -31.32 -6.56 9.89
CA GLU A 213 -32.24 -6.10 10.93
C GLU A 213 -31.67 -4.88 11.66
N ARG A 214 -30.41 -4.94 12.10
CA ARG A 214 -29.73 -3.80 12.75
C ARG A 214 -29.61 -2.60 11.80
N TRP A 215 -29.24 -2.83 10.55
CA TRP A 215 -29.06 -1.76 9.56
C TRP A 215 -30.37 -1.07 9.18
N LEU A 216 -31.42 -1.85 8.91
CA LEU A 216 -32.76 -1.33 8.64
C LEU A 216 -33.36 -0.67 9.88
N GLY A 217 -33.16 -1.25 11.06
CA GLY A 217 -33.56 -0.65 12.34
C GLY A 217 -32.93 0.72 12.55
N ASN A 218 -31.61 0.87 12.31
CA ASN A 218 -30.91 2.15 12.38
C ASN A 218 -31.38 3.13 11.29
N LEU A 219 -31.63 2.66 10.07
CA LEU A 219 -32.13 3.47 8.97
C LEU A 219 -33.50 4.05 9.29
N LEU A 220 -34.43 3.22 9.78
CA LEU A 220 -35.77 3.63 10.17
C LEU A 220 -35.73 4.54 11.40
N ALA A 221 -34.92 4.20 12.42
CA ALA A 221 -34.74 5.05 13.59
C ALA A 221 -34.25 6.45 13.20
N HIS A 222 -33.27 6.56 12.30
CA HIS A 222 -32.79 7.85 11.79
C HIS A 222 -33.85 8.58 10.95
N GLN A 223 -34.68 7.86 10.20
CA GLN A 223 -35.73 8.47 9.38
C GLN A 223 -36.84 9.08 10.25
N PHE A 224 -37.26 8.38 11.31
CA PHE A 224 -38.36 8.82 12.18
C PHE A 224 -37.91 9.71 13.33
N LYS A 225 -36.77 9.42 13.97
CA LYS A 225 -36.27 10.18 15.14
C LYS A 225 -35.26 11.26 14.77
N GLY A 226 -34.78 11.29 13.53
CA GLY A 226 -33.71 12.18 13.10
C GLY A 226 -32.30 11.70 13.50
N ARG A 227 -31.27 12.42 13.06
CA ARG A 227 -29.87 12.14 13.39
C ARG A 227 -29.41 13.02 14.55
N ASN A 228 -28.84 12.42 15.59
CA ASN A 228 -28.24 13.16 16.70
C ASN A 228 -26.81 13.56 16.34
N SER A 229 -26.58 14.85 16.06
CA SER A 229 -25.29 15.35 15.56
C SER A 229 -24.18 15.45 16.62
N LYS A 230 -24.54 15.52 17.91
CA LYS A 230 -23.61 15.77 19.03
C LYS A 230 -23.47 14.62 20.04
N SER A 231 -24.28 13.57 19.94
CA SER A 231 -24.33 12.54 20.98
C SER A 231 -23.20 11.52 20.91
N ILE A 232 -22.50 11.42 19.77
CA ILE A 232 -21.43 10.43 19.55
C ILE A 232 -20.11 11.19 19.34
N ALA A 233 -19.18 11.00 20.27
CA ALA A 233 -17.81 11.48 20.11
C ALA A 233 -17.17 10.81 18.89
N LYS A 234 -16.58 11.60 18.01
CA LYS A 234 -15.92 11.08 16.81
C LYS A 234 -14.53 10.59 17.18
N THR A 235 -14.22 9.33 16.86
CA THR A 235 -12.86 8.78 17.00
C THR A 235 -11.88 9.53 16.10
N VAL A 236 -10.65 9.69 16.57
CA VAL A 236 -9.56 10.32 15.81
C VAL A 236 -9.00 9.31 14.81
N THR A 237 -9.35 9.49 13.54
CA THR A 237 -8.81 8.71 12.42
C THR A 237 -7.53 9.35 11.88
N LYS A 238 -6.75 8.63 11.06
CA LYS A 238 -5.48 9.10 10.45
C LYS A 238 -5.52 10.55 9.93
N GLN A 239 -6.59 10.93 9.23
CA GLN A 239 -6.78 12.29 8.69
C GLN A 239 -6.73 13.41 9.75
N ARG A 240 -7.10 13.13 11.01
CA ARG A 240 -7.24 14.13 12.07
C ARG A 240 -6.13 14.06 13.12
N VAL A 241 -5.14 13.18 12.96
CA VAL A 241 -4.09 12.98 13.97
C VAL A 241 -3.32 14.27 14.25
N GLU A 242 -2.83 14.95 13.21
CA GLU A 242 -2.08 16.20 13.37
C GLU A 242 -2.95 17.35 13.91
N SER A 243 -4.20 17.46 13.43
CA SER A 243 -5.12 18.49 13.93
C SER A 243 -5.48 18.28 15.40
N HIS A 244 -5.64 17.02 15.80
CA HIS A 244 -5.92 16.66 17.18
C HIS A 244 -4.71 16.88 18.09
N TYR A 245 -3.52 16.48 17.64
CA TYR A 245 -2.26 16.75 18.35
C TYR A 245 -2.07 18.25 18.61
N ASN A 246 -2.30 19.10 17.60
CA ASN A 246 -2.23 20.55 17.78
C ASN A 246 -3.29 21.06 18.79
N LEU A 247 -4.50 20.52 18.77
CA LEU A 247 -5.56 20.89 19.72
C LEU A 247 -5.19 20.53 21.16
N GLU A 248 -4.65 19.32 21.36
CA GLU A 248 -4.18 18.85 22.66
C GLU A 248 -2.99 19.67 23.15
N LEU A 249 -1.96 19.88 22.29
CA LEU A 249 -0.80 20.70 22.62
C LEU A 249 -1.21 22.11 23.06
N HIS A 250 -2.10 22.77 22.30
CA HIS A 250 -2.61 24.09 22.67
C HIS A 250 -3.34 24.08 24.02
N THR A 251 -4.10 23.02 24.30
CA THR A 251 -4.86 22.88 25.55
C THR A 251 -3.94 22.65 26.75
N THR A 252 -2.94 21.76 26.61
CA THR A 252 -1.92 21.50 27.64
C THR A 252 -1.11 22.76 27.94
N VAL A 253 -0.60 23.44 26.91
CA VAL A 253 0.14 24.70 27.09
C VAL A 253 -0.74 25.77 27.75
N MET A 254 -2.02 25.86 27.36
CA MET A 254 -2.96 26.79 27.98
C MET A 254 -3.18 26.47 29.47
N HIS A 255 -3.32 25.19 29.82
CA HIS A 255 -3.46 24.74 31.20
C HIS A 255 -2.22 25.11 32.04
N ASP A 256 -1.02 24.88 31.50
CA ASP A 256 0.23 25.21 32.18
C ASP A 256 0.41 26.72 32.39
N ILE A 257 0.09 27.53 31.37
CA ILE A 257 0.13 28.99 31.48
C ILE A 257 -0.83 29.49 32.57
N LEU A 258 -2.04 28.94 32.64
CA LEU A 258 -3.03 29.34 33.64
C LEU A 258 -2.60 28.97 35.07
N ASN A 259 -1.84 27.89 35.23
CA ASN A 259 -1.27 27.48 36.53
C ASN A 259 -0.06 28.33 36.93
N MET A 260 0.74 28.80 35.97
CA MET A 260 1.92 29.64 36.23
C MET A 260 1.57 31.12 36.47
N MET A 261 0.43 31.60 35.98
CA MET A 261 0.01 33.01 36.12
C MET A 261 -0.80 33.27 37.40
N SER A 262 -0.59 34.43 38.03
CA SER A 262 -1.41 34.90 39.15
C SER A 262 -2.84 35.25 38.71
N GLU A 263 -3.81 35.08 39.62
CA GLU A 263 -5.27 35.19 39.39
C GLU A 263 -5.71 36.46 38.62
N SER A 264 -4.98 37.57 38.73
CA SER A 264 -5.34 38.87 38.16
C SER A 264 -5.00 39.07 36.67
N ILE A 265 -4.19 38.20 36.03
CA ILE A 265 -3.61 38.45 34.69
C ILE A 265 -4.04 37.40 33.63
N LYS A 266 -4.80 36.38 34.03
CA LYS A 266 -4.93 35.09 33.31
C LYS A 266 -5.48 35.15 31.88
N GLN A 267 -6.52 35.96 31.60
CA GLN A 267 -7.27 35.82 30.34
C GLN A 267 -6.70 36.63 29.16
N ASN A 268 -6.10 37.80 29.42
CA ASN A 268 -5.69 38.71 28.34
C ASN A 268 -4.37 38.33 27.68
N LYS A 269 -3.49 37.59 28.38
CA LYS A 269 -2.14 37.25 27.87
C LYS A 269 -2.04 35.83 27.29
N ALA A 270 -2.94 34.91 27.64
CA ALA A 270 -2.87 33.52 27.19
C ALA A 270 -2.89 33.38 25.66
N LYS A 271 -3.74 34.16 24.97
CA LYS A 271 -3.83 34.18 23.51
C LYS A 271 -2.53 34.68 22.85
N THR A 272 -1.91 35.71 23.42
CA THR A 272 -0.63 36.25 22.95
C THR A 272 0.51 35.26 23.12
N ILE A 273 0.54 34.53 24.24
CA ILE A 273 1.54 33.48 24.48
C ILE A 273 1.38 32.34 23.45
N LEU A 274 0.16 31.92 23.13
CA LEU A 274 -0.07 30.92 22.08
C LEU A 274 0.36 31.41 20.68
N GLN A 275 0.23 32.70 20.40
CA GLN A 275 0.77 33.30 19.16
C GLN A 275 2.30 33.26 19.15
N HIS A 276 2.96 33.52 20.29
CA HIS A 276 4.41 33.40 20.42
C HIS A 276 4.87 31.94 20.29
N LEU A 277 4.16 30.98 20.86
CA LEU A 277 4.42 29.54 20.67
C LEU A 277 4.36 29.17 19.18
N SER A 278 3.30 29.62 18.50
CA SER A 278 3.13 29.39 17.05
C SER A 278 4.23 30.06 16.23
N LYS A 279 4.69 31.25 16.62
CA LYS A 279 5.79 31.96 15.95
C LYS A 279 7.12 31.29 16.22
N ALA A 280 7.39 30.84 17.44
CA ALA A 280 8.58 30.11 17.82
C ALA A 280 8.68 28.79 17.04
N TRP A 281 7.58 28.06 16.88
CA TRP A 281 7.53 26.87 16.03
C TRP A 281 7.86 27.15 14.55
N ARG A 282 7.36 28.27 13.99
CA ARG A 282 7.72 28.69 12.62
C ARG A 282 9.20 29.07 12.51
N CYS A 283 9.73 29.82 13.49
CA CYS A 283 11.15 30.17 13.53
C CYS A 283 12.03 28.93 13.64
N TRP A 284 11.64 27.96 14.48
CA TRP A 284 12.33 26.67 14.60
C TRP A 284 12.35 25.91 13.27
N LYS A 285 11.21 25.81 12.57
CA LYS A 285 11.15 25.15 11.24
C LYS A 285 11.97 25.86 10.17
N ALA A 286 12.06 27.19 10.23
CA ALA A 286 12.87 27.98 9.31
C ALA A 286 14.36 28.06 9.73
N ASN A 287 14.74 27.39 10.82
CA ASN A 287 16.07 27.51 11.44
C ASN A 287 16.50 28.97 11.70
N VAL A 288 15.53 29.86 11.92
CA VAL A 288 15.77 31.26 12.27
C VAL A 288 15.94 31.32 13.79
N PRO A 289 17.08 31.84 14.29
CA PRO A 289 17.33 31.90 15.72
C PRO A 289 16.28 32.75 16.41
N TRP A 290 15.57 32.15 17.36
CA TRP A 290 14.69 32.87 18.27
C TRP A 290 15.53 33.40 19.45
N LYS A 291 16.40 34.37 19.14
CA LYS A 291 17.54 34.95 19.89
C LYS A 291 18.88 34.17 19.77
N ASN A 292 19.88 34.93 19.28
CA ASN A 292 21.32 34.68 19.10
C ASN A 292 21.75 33.54 18.14
N ALA A 293 22.65 33.90 17.20
CA ALA A 293 23.30 33.00 16.26
C ALA A 293 24.76 32.76 16.69
N TYR A 294 25.15 31.48 16.78
CA TYR A 294 26.52 31.04 17.00
C TYR A 294 27.16 30.69 15.65
N LEU A 295 28.34 31.26 15.36
CA LEU A 295 29.34 30.69 14.47
C LEU A 295 30.56 30.46 15.37
N LYS A 296 30.84 29.20 15.75
CA LYS A 296 31.79 28.91 16.83
C LYS A 296 32.95 28.00 16.51
N ASP A 297 33.07 27.46 15.30
CA ASP A 297 34.21 26.62 14.95
C ASP A 297 34.95 27.20 13.74
N GLY A 298 36.27 27.28 13.87
CA GLY A 298 37.19 27.72 12.82
C GLY A 298 37.41 26.65 11.74
N LEU A 299 38.37 26.88 10.85
CA LEU A 299 38.71 25.97 9.75
C LEU A 299 39.16 24.59 10.29
N TYR A 300 38.69 23.51 9.66
CA TYR A 300 38.99 22.14 10.06
C TYR A 300 40.32 21.59 9.51
N ILE A 301 40.93 22.26 8.53
CA ILE A 301 42.21 21.87 7.92
C ILE A 301 43.34 22.59 8.68
N SER A 302 44.35 21.84 9.12
CA SER A 302 45.57 22.43 9.67
C SER A 302 46.34 23.15 8.56
N ALA A 303 46.90 24.32 8.85
CA ALA A 303 47.71 25.07 7.90
C ALA A 303 48.89 24.23 7.35
N GLU A 304 49.44 23.32 8.16
CA GLU A 304 50.54 22.42 7.76
C GLU A 304 50.10 21.40 6.70
N GLU A 305 48.92 20.81 6.87
CA GLU A 305 48.35 19.85 5.91
C GLU A 305 48.01 20.54 4.58
N ALA A 306 47.45 21.75 4.64
CA ALA A 306 47.15 22.55 3.45
C ALA A 306 48.41 22.87 2.64
N ILE A 307 49.51 23.24 3.30
CA ILE A 307 50.80 23.50 2.64
C ILE A 307 51.36 22.21 2.01
N ALA A 308 51.26 21.07 2.69
CA ALA A 308 51.69 19.78 2.16
C ALA A 308 50.90 19.38 0.89
N ILE A 309 49.57 19.56 0.89
CA ILE A 309 48.71 19.32 -0.28
C ILE A 309 49.12 20.24 -1.44
N TYR A 310 49.24 21.54 -1.17
CA TYR A 310 49.59 22.52 -2.20
C TYR A 310 50.95 22.21 -2.83
N THR A 311 51.98 21.98 -2.02
CA THR A 311 53.34 21.66 -2.49
C THR A 311 53.40 20.35 -3.28
N ALA A 312 52.70 19.30 -2.84
CA ALA A 312 52.60 18.05 -3.60
C ALA A 312 51.96 18.26 -4.99
N THR A 313 50.94 19.12 -5.06
CA THR A 313 50.24 19.45 -6.32
C THR A 313 51.14 20.21 -7.28
N VAL A 314 51.91 21.18 -6.78
CA VAL A 314 52.91 21.93 -7.57
C VAL A 314 53.95 20.99 -8.17
N HIS A 315 54.55 20.12 -7.34
CA HIS A 315 55.55 19.16 -7.82
C HIS A 315 54.99 18.19 -8.87
N TRP A 316 53.74 17.74 -8.72
CA TRP A 316 53.07 16.93 -9.74
C TRP A 316 52.97 17.71 -11.07
N LEU A 317 52.47 18.95 -11.04
CA LEU A 317 52.21 19.76 -12.25
C LEU A 317 53.51 20.08 -13.00
N GLU A 318 54.57 20.38 -12.26
CA GLU A 318 55.92 20.56 -12.81
C GLU A 318 56.43 19.28 -13.49
N SER A 319 56.23 18.11 -12.86
CA SER A 319 56.65 16.82 -13.41
C SER A 319 55.95 16.48 -14.73
N CYS A 320 54.69 16.88 -14.86
CA CYS A 320 53.87 16.68 -16.05
C CYS A 320 54.05 17.78 -17.10
N LYS A 321 54.89 18.79 -16.82
CA LYS A 321 55.13 19.96 -17.68
C LYS A 321 53.83 20.65 -18.09
N PHE A 322 52.90 20.74 -17.14
CA PHE A 322 51.59 21.31 -17.40
C PHE A 322 51.69 22.82 -17.63
N SER A 323 51.01 23.31 -18.67
CA SER A 323 50.85 24.74 -18.92
C SER A 323 49.49 25.21 -18.41
N PRO A 324 49.43 26.23 -17.53
CA PRO A 324 48.15 26.76 -17.03
C PRO A 324 47.22 27.20 -18.16
N ILE A 325 45.92 27.00 -17.97
CA ILE A 325 44.88 27.32 -18.94
C ILE A 325 44.73 28.85 -18.98
N PRO A 326 45.01 29.50 -20.13
CA PRO A 326 44.84 30.93 -20.24
C PRO A 326 43.36 31.30 -20.27
N PHE A 327 43.05 32.54 -19.93
CA PHE A 327 41.71 33.08 -20.12
C PHE A 327 41.31 33.02 -21.61
N PRO A 328 40.04 32.69 -21.95
CA PRO A 328 39.55 32.67 -23.32
C PRO A 328 39.88 33.97 -24.07
N PRO A 329 40.68 33.93 -25.15
CA PRO A 329 41.04 35.14 -25.87
C PRO A 329 39.80 35.73 -26.54
N LEU A 330 39.76 37.06 -26.75
CA LEU A 330 38.60 37.76 -27.31
C LEU A 330 38.07 37.11 -28.60
N PHE A 331 38.98 36.67 -29.47
CA PHE A 331 38.67 35.97 -30.71
C PHE A 331 39.30 34.57 -30.69
N TYR A 332 38.50 33.55 -30.41
CA TYR A 332 38.93 32.16 -30.51
C TYR A 332 38.12 31.38 -31.54
N LYS A 333 38.81 30.57 -32.34
CA LYS A 333 38.23 29.90 -33.53
C LYS A 333 37.13 28.89 -33.19
N HIS A 334 37.11 28.38 -31.96
CA HIS A 334 36.16 27.33 -31.57
C HIS A 334 35.15 27.78 -30.50
N ASP A 335 35.10 29.07 -30.15
CA ASP A 335 34.17 29.58 -29.11
C ASP A 335 32.71 29.31 -29.45
N THR A 336 32.34 29.54 -30.71
CA THR A 336 30.96 29.29 -31.18
C THR A 336 30.60 27.82 -31.10
N LYS A 337 31.55 26.90 -31.36
CA LYS A 337 31.31 25.46 -31.22
C LYS A 337 31.12 25.06 -29.77
N LEU A 338 31.93 25.61 -28.85
CA LEU A 338 31.76 25.36 -27.41
C LEU A 338 30.44 25.91 -26.88
N LEU A 339 30.05 27.11 -27.31
CA LEU A 339 28.76 27.69 -26.94
C LEU A 339 27.61 26.80 -27.41
N VAL A 340 27.67 26.29 -28.64
CA VAL A 340 26.65 25.36 -29.15
C VAL A 340 26.58 24.10 -28.29
N LEU A 341 27.72 23.47 -27.96
CA LEU A 341 27.74 22.28 -27.08
C LEU A 341 27.17 22.58 -25.68
N ALA A 342 27.51 23.75 -25.12
CA ALA A 342 26.97 24.21 -23.84
C ALA A 342 25.44 24.38 -23.90
N LEU A 343 24.92 25.03 -24.95
CA LEU A 343 23.49 25.22 -25.15
C LEU A 343 22.76 23.89 -25.43
N GLU A 344 23.40 22.95 -26.14
CA GLU A 344 22.84 21.62 -26.37
C GLU A 344 22.75 20.78 -25.10
N LYS A 345 23.70 20.90 -24.16
CA LYS A 345 23.62 20.27 -22.85
C LYS A 345 22.48 20.84 -21.99
N LEU A 346 22.12 22.11 -22.21
CA LEU A 346 21.09 22.84 -21.47
C LEU A 346 19.70 22.85 -22.15
N LYS A 347 19.49 22.03 -23.20
CA LYS A 347 18.51 22.13 -24.32
C LYS A 347 17.02 22.42 -24.03
N GLU A 348 16.58 22.69 -22.81
CA GLU A 348 15.15 22.85 -22.51
C GLU A 348 14.66 24.31 -22.34
N ALA A 349 15.50 25.36 -22.36
CA ALA A 349 15.00 26.71 -22.02
C ALA A 349 15.62 27.96 -22.72
N TYR A 350 16.63 27.85 -23.59
CA TYR A 350 17.47 29.03 -23.95
C TYR A 350 17.58 29.33 -25.44
N LEU A 351 16.45 29.47 -26.13
CA LEU A 351 16.40 29.76 -27.58
C LEU A 351 17.02 31.12 -27.97
N GLN A 352 16.91 32.15 -27.11
CA GLN A 352 17.44 33.50 -27.41
C GLN A 352 18.97 33.56 -27.57
N ALA A 353 19.70 32.63 -26.95
CA ALA A 353 21.17 32.58 -27.07
C ALA A 353 21.64 32.07 -28.44
N TYR A 354 20.77 31.40 -29.22
CA TYR A 354 21.09 30.97 -30.58
C TYR A 354 21.05 32.12 -31.59
N ASP A 355 20.26 33.16 -31.33
CA ASP A 355 20.02 34.24 -32.29
C ASP A 355 21.25 35.17 -32.46
N ASN A 356 22.02 35.39 -31.38
CA ASN A 356 23.24 36.21 -31.42
C ASN A 356 24.39 35.60 -30.58
N PRO A 357 25.19 34.67 -31.16
CA PRO A 357 26.24 33.97 -30.41
C PRO A 357 27.41 34.87 -30.02
N HIS A 358 27.73 35.89 -30.81
CA HIS A 358 28.88 36.78 -30.54
C HIS A 358 28.62 37.72 -29.36
N GLU A 359 27.41 38.28 -29.28
CA GLU A 359 27.01 39.10 -28.13
C GLU A 359 26.92 38.27 -26.85
N CYS A 360 26.38 37.04 -26.95
CA CYS A 360 26.34 36.10 -25.84
C CYS A 360 27.75 35.74 -25.34
N LEU A 361 28.70 35.44 -26.24
CA LEU A 361 30.10 35.19 -25.87
C LEU A 361 30.78 36.38 -25.20
N SER A 362 30.53 37.59 -25.71
CA SER A 362 31.04 38.82 -25.09
C SER A 362 30.50 39.00 -23.67
N CYS A 363 29.21 38.73 -23.49
CA CYS A 363 28.55 38.75 -22.17
C CYS A 363 29.15 37.70 -21.23
N ILE A 364 29.33 36.45 -21.67
CA ILE A 364 29.95 35.37 -20.89
C ILE A 364 31.35 35.77 -20.42
N LYS A 365 32.21 36.23 -21.33
CA LYS A 365 33.58 36.66 -20.99
C LYS A 365 33.60 37.86 -20.05
N HIS A 366 32.70 38.81 -20.23
CA HIS A 366 32.55 39.94 -19.31
C HIS A 366 32.14 39.46 -17.90
N LEU A 367 31.21 38.53 -17.79
CA LEU A 367 30.78 37.96 -16.50
C LEU A 367 31.92 37.19 -15.82
N LEU A 368 32.71 36.41 -16.56
CA LEU A 368 33.88 35.70 -16.02
C LEU A 368 34.95 36.65 -15.46
N LEU A 369 35.07 37.86 -16.00
CA LEU A 369 36.05 38.86 -15.55
C LEU A 369 35.56 39.73 -14.39
N THR A 370 34.25 40.00 -14.32
CA THR A 370 33.71 41.07 -13.45
C THR A 370 32.79 40.58 -12.34
N GLN A 371 32.20 39.38 -12.47
CA GLN A 371 31.18 38.92 -11.55
C GLN A 371 31.77 38.18 -10.35
N HIS A 372 31.76 38.83 -9.19
CA HIS A 372 32.10 38.25 -7.89
C HIS A 372 30.93 38.22 -6.90
N VAL A 373 29.71 38.52 -7.36
CA VAL A 373 28.50 38.39 -6.55
C VAL A 373 27.44 37.74 -7.43
N PHE A 374 26.86 36.66 -6.93
CA PHE A 374 25.90 35.83 -7.65
C PHE A 374 24.53 35.89 -6.98
N LYS A 375 23.48 35.58 -7.73
CA LYS A 375 22.15 35.45 -7.14
C LYS A 375 22.03 34.21 -6.27
N GLU A 376 21.03 34.20 -5.41
CA GLU A 376 20.70 33.05 -4.59
C GLU A 376 20.25 31.86 -5.45
N ALA A 377 20.66 30.65 -5.05
CA ALA A 377 20.27 29.40 -5.70
C ALA A 377 19.26 28.67 -4.82
N SER A 378 18.12 28.28 -5.38
CA SER A 378 17.14 27.49 -4.64
C SER A 378 17.51 26.01 -4.65
N ILE A 379 17.24 25.33 -3.53
CA ILE A 379 17.47 23.89 -3.39
C ILE A 379 16.14 23.17 -3.31
N GLU A 380 15.98 22.13 -4.09
CA GLU A 380 14.93 21.14 -3.95
C GLU A 380 15.54 19.74 -3.76
N PHE A 381 14.75 18.78 -3.32
CA PHE A 381 15.20 17.39 -3.19
C PHE A 381 14.43 16.52 -4.15
N PHE A 382 15.14 15.80 -5.01
CA PHE A 382 14.59 14.72 -5.79
C PHE A 382 14.56 13.45 -4.94
N ASP A 383 13.36 12.92 -4.74
CA ASP A 383 13.13 11.74 -3.93
C ASP A 383 13.22 10.48 -4.81
N THR A 384 14.28 9.70 -4.62
CA THR A 384 14.43 8.37 -5.23
C THR A 384 13.78 7.26 -4.39
N TYR A 385 13.11 7.62 -3.28
CA TYR A 385 12.61 6.77 -2.21
C TYR A 385 13.67 6.07 -1.35
N ASP A 386 14.89 5.91 -1.88
CA ASP A 386 16.05 5.38 -1.13
C ASP A 386 16.96 6.50 -0.62
N LYS A 387 17.20 7.51 -1.46
CA LYS A 387 18.07 8.66 -1.17
C LYS A 387 17.44 9.96 -1.67
N LEU A 388 17.72 11.04 -0.95
CA LEU A 388 17.37 12.39 -1.37
C LEU A 388 18.55 13.00 -2.11
N ILE A 389 18.34 13.35 -3.38
CA ILE A 389 19.35 13.99 -4.21
C ILE A 389 19.06 15.49 -4.22
N PRO A 390 20.00 16.36 -3.80
CA PRO A 390 19.79 17.80 -3.87
C PRO A 390 19.83 18.28 -5.33
N CYS A 391 18.80 19.01 -5.73
CA CYS A 391 18.68 19.68 -7.02
C CYS A 391 18.83 21.18 -6.81
N TYR A 392 19.73 21.82 -7.55
CA TYR A 392 20.00 23.25 -7.42
C TYR A 392 19.46 24.01 -8.62
N ASP A 393 18.64 25.02 -8.34
CA ASP A 393 18.09 25.92 -9.33
C ASP A 393 18.91 27.21 -9.37
N ILE A 394 19.79 27.25 -10.36
CA ILE A 394 20.68 28.38 -10.66
C ILE A 394 20.05 29.28 -11.73
N GLU A 395 20.37 30.57 -11.71
CA GLU A 395 19.92 31.53 -12.71
C GLU A 395 20.34 31.11 -14.14
N PRO A 396 19.45 31.22 -15.14
CA PRO A 396 19.72 30.93 -16.55
C PRO A 396 21.03 31.45 -17.12
N VAL A 397 21.33 32.73 -16.95
CA VAL A 397 22.52 33.37 -17.55
C VAL A 397 23.79 32.78 -16.93
N GLU A 398 23.77 32.54 -15.62
CA GLU A 398 24.86 31.92 -14.89
C GLU A 398 25.03 30.43 -15.29
N LYS A 399 23.93 29.71 -15.54
CA LYS A 399 23.98 28.32 -16.05
C LYS A 399 24.70 28.23 -17.39
N ILE A 400 24.46 29.16 -18.31
CA ILE A 400 25.14 29.22 -19.63
C ILE A 400 26.64 29.49 -19.45
N THR A 401 27.01 30.50 -18.65
CA THR A 401 28.41 30.82 -18.35
C THR A 401 29.14 29.62 -17.72
N ASN A 402 28.51 28.94 -16.75
CA ASN A 402 29.08 27.76 -16.10
C ASN A 402 29.27 26.59 -17.07
N ALA A 403 28.32 26.37 -17.98
CA ALA A 403 28.41 25.32 -18.98
C ALA A 403 29.51 25.60 -20.00
N PHE A 404 29.66 26.85 -20.45
CA PHE A 404 30.74 27.26 -21.34
C PHE A 404 32.12 27.03 -20.69
N LEU A 405 32.28 27.44 -19.43
CA LEU A 405 33.52 27.23 -18.67
C LEU A 405 33.91 25.75 -18.59
N PHE A 406 32.95 24.86 -18.32
CA PHE A 406 33.20 23.42 -18.25
C PHE A 406 33.84 22.87 -19.53
N PHE A 407 33.27 23.19 -20.70
CA PHE A 407 33.80 22.73 -21.99
C PHE A 407 35.11 23.39 -22.39
N GLU A 408 35.43 24.57 -21.84
CA GLU A 408 36.72 25.20 -22.06
C GLU A 408 37.84 24.47 -21.31
N VAL A 409 37.55 24.06 -20.08
CA VAL A 409 38.50 23.39 -19.20
C VAL A 409 38.72 21.91 -19.59
N ASP A 410 37.68 21.23 -20.07
CA ASP A 410 37.73 19.82 -20.48
C ASP A 410 38.72 19.54 -21.63
N LYS A 411 39.06 20.55 -22.43
CA LYS A 411 39.99 20.41 -23.57
C LYS A 411 41.40 19.97 -23.20
N CYS A 412 41.81 20.13 -21.95
CA CYS A 412 43.23 20.13 -21.60
C CYS A 412 43.81 18.76 -21.25
N GLY A 413 43.04 17.67 -21.25
CA GLY A 413 43.59 16.33 -20.98
C GLY A 413 44.40 16.25 -19.66
N LEU A 414 44.08 17.15 -18.70
CA LEU A 414 44.73 17.25 -17.40
C LEU A 414 44.49 15.98 -16.58
N ILE A 415 43.31 15.38 -16.77
CA ILE A 415 42.82 14.25 -16.01
C ILE A 415 43.59 13.00 -16.42
N PRO A 416 44.39 12.38 -15.52
CA PRO A 416 45.12 11.16 -15.82
C PRO A 416 44.16 10.01 -16.13
N ALA A 417 44.61 9.06 -16.96
CA ALA A 417 43.78 7.93 -17.41
C ALA A 417 43.21 7.04 -16.28
N TRP A 418 43.77 7.09 -15.06
CA TRP A 418 43.23 6.36 -13.90
C TRP A 418 41.96 6.99 -13.33
N VAL A 419 41.68 8.27 -13.59
CA VAL A 419 40.41 8.91 -13.26
C VAL A 419 39.41 8.52 -14.35
N LYS A 420 38.66 7.45 -14.09
CA LYS A 420 37.67 6.89 -15.03
C LYS A 420 36.40 7.75 -15.06
N LEU A 421 36.53 8.94 -15.62
CA LEU A 421 35.41 9.75 -16.15
C LEU A 421 35.37 9.71 -17.68
N ALA A 422 36.40 9.15 -18.33
CA ALA A 422 36.55 9.16 -19.77
C ALA A 422 35.57 8.20 -20.46
N ASP A 423 34.85 8.71 -21.46
CA ASP A 423 33.80 8.05 -22.25
C ASP A 423 34.25 6.79 -23.04
N THR A 424 35.49 6.32 -22.85
CA THR A 424 36.21 5.50 -23.82
C THR A 424 36.25 3.99 -23.55
N GLU A 425 35.92 3.48 -22.34
CA GLU A 425 36.09 2.03 -22.06
C GLU A 425 35.02 1.39 -21.14
N PRO A 426 34.48 0.20 -21.49
CA PRO A 426 33.77 -0.69 -20.54
C PRO A 426 34.76 -1.43 -19.62
N PRO A 427 34.35 -1.85 -18.41
CA PRO A 427 35.27 -2.43 -17.42
C PRO A 427 35.90 -3.76 -17.89
N PRO A 428 37.23 -3.94 -17.77
CA PRO A 428 37.91 -5.15 -18.21
C PRO A 428 37.83 -6.32 -17.21
N LEU A 429 37.81 -7.56 -17.72
CA LEU A 429 38.04 -8.80 -16.97
C LEU A 429 39.56 -9.07 -16.85
N LEU A 430 40.03 -9.42 -15.66
CA LEU A 430 41.41 -9.86 -15.42
C LEU A 430 41.44 -11.34 -15.00
N GLU A 431 42.18 -12.18 -15.73
CA GLU A 431 42.60 -13.52 -15.30
C GLU A 431 44.08 -13.48 -14.89
N THR A 432 44.47 -14.22 -13.85
CA THR A 432 45.87 -14.40 -13.46
C THR A 432 46.16 -15.86 -13.12
N SER A 433 47.31 -16.35 -13.58
CA SER A 433 47.87 -17.67 -13.26
C SER A 433 48.78 -17.61 -12.03
N GLU A 434 48.59 -18.61 -11.17
CA GLU A 434 49.24 -19.01 -9.90
C GLU A 434 50.47 -18.23 -9.37
N GLY A 435 50.34 -17.71 -8.13
CA GLY A 435 51.46 -17.47 -7.21
C GLY A 435 51.48 -16.15 -6.43
N GLU A 436 50.64 -15.17 -6.80
CA GLU A 436 50.63 -13.83 -6.19
C GLU A 436 49.28 -13.51 -5.53
N CYS A 437 49.29 -12.81 -4.39
CA CYS A 437 48.08 -12.31 -3.76
C CYS A 437 47.66 -10.99 -4.41
N VAL A 438 46.58 -11.00 -5.20
CA VAL A 438 45.95 -9.77 -5.69
C VAL A 438 45.05 -9.21 -4.60
N VAL A 439 45.41 -8.05 -4.03
CA VAL A 439 44.55 -7.31 -3.11
C VAL A 439 43.76 -6.26 -3.91
N MET A 440 42.46 -6.49 -4.07
CA MET A 440 41.54 -5.49 -4.61
C MET A 440 40.99 -4.64 -3.46
N MET A 441 41.24 -3.33 -3.50
CA MET A 441 40.69 -2.36 -2.55
C MET A 441 39.68 -1.48 -3.26
N GLU A 442 38.41 -1.63 -2.88
CA GLU A 442 37.33 -0.73 -3.28
C GLU A 442 36.94 0.12 -2.07
N THR A 443 37.08 1.43 -2.20
CA THR A 443 36.66 2.38 -1.17
C THR A 443 35.99 3.60 -1.77
N VAL A 444 35.00 4.12 -1.08
CA VAL A 444 34.32 5.36 -1.46
C VAL A 444 34.84 6.49 -0.58
N LEU A 445 35.29 7.59 -1.21
CA LEU A 445 35.65 8.80 -0.49
C LEU A 445 34.36 9.45 0.06
N LEU A 446 34.21 9.43 1.39
CA LEU A 446 33.01 9.94 2.05
C LEU A 446 33.07 11.47 2.16
N LYS A 447 31.96 12.13 1.81
CA LYS A 447 31.73 13.56 2.04
C LYS A 447 32.75 14.51 1.39
N VAL A 448 33.32 14.11 0.25
CA VAL A 448 34.25 14.98 -0.51
C VAL A 448 33.59 16.32 -0.82
N TYR A 449 32.39 16.32 -1.39
CA TYR A 449 31.65 17.54 -1.69
C TYR A 449 31.37 18.44 -0.47
N GLU A 450 31.12 17.85 0.71
CA GLU A 450 30.84 18.63 1.94
C GLU A 450 32.10 19.22 2.56
N LYS A 451 33.29 18.68 2.25
CA LYS A 451 34.54 18.95 2.98
C LYS A 451 35.60 19.75 2.19
N ILE A 452 35.25 20.25 1.01
CA ILE A 452 36.14 21.11 0.23
C ILE A 452 36.19 22.50 0.87
N ASP A 453 37.40 22.93 1.25
CA ASP A 453 37.67 24.29 1.68
C ASP A 453 37.86 25.20 0.45
N LEU A 454 37.04 26.25 0.35
CA LEU A 454 37.07 27.19 -0.77
C LEU A 454 38.38 27.99 -0.83
N MET A 455 39.04 28.24 0.30
CA MET A 455 40.32 28.96 0.31
C MET A 455 41.44 28.11 -0.29
N LEU A 456 41.54 26.85 0.14
CA LEU A 456 42.51 25.91 -0.42
C LEU A 456 42.20 25.62 -1.89
N LEU A 457 40.92 25.47 -2.22
CA LEU A 457 40.46 25.27 -3.59
C LEU A 457 40.92 26.41 -4.52
N ASN A 458 40.79 27.67 -4.10
CA ASN A 458 41.24 28.79 -4.92
C ASN A 458 42.74 28.71 -5.25
N HIS A 459 43.57 28.42 -4.24
CA HIS A 459 45.01 28.27 -4.44
C HIS A 459 45.35 27.12 -5.39
N LEU A 460 44.65 25.99 -5.28
CA LEU A 460 44.83 24.86 -6.19
C LEU A 460 44.36 25.17 -7.62
N LEU A 461 43.23 25.86 -7.79
CA LEU A 461 42.72 26.26 -9.10
C LEU A 461 43.62 27.27 -9.79
N CYS A 462 44.27 28.18 -9.05
CA CYS A 462 45.23 29.14 -9.60
C CYS A 462 46.49 28.48 -10.18
N LEU A 463 46.80 27.23 -9.82
CA LEU A 463 47.88 26.46 -10.44
C LEU A 463 47.48 25.92 -11.83
N ILE A 464 46.18 25.74 -12.06
CA ILE A 464 45.64 25.05 -13.24
C ILE A 464 45.06 26.04 -14.25
N LEU A 465 44.37 27.07 -13.76
CA LEU A 465 43.59 28.05 -14.53
C LEU A 465 44.16 29.46 -14.37
N ASP A 466 43.78 30.36 -15.28
CA ASP A 466 43.94 31.80 -15.06
C ASP A 466 43.24 32.23 -13.76
N HIS A 467 43.86 33.16 -13.04
CA HIS A 467 43.39 33.68 -11.76
C HIS A 467 41.92 34.13 -11.77
N ASN A 468 41.44 34.78 -12.85
CA ASN A 468 40.04 35.23 -12.92
C ASN A 468 39.05 34.06 -12.96
N LEU A 469 39.43 32.96 -13.64
CA LEU A 469 38.60 31.75 -13.70
C LEU A 469 38.58 31.02 -12.35
N ALA A 470 39.73 30.95 -11.67
CA ALA A 470 39.84 30.38 -10.33
C ALA A 470 39.00 31.15 -9.31
N ASP A 471 39.04 32.49 -9.36
CA ASP A 471 38.23 33.36 -8.52
C ASP A 471 36.73 33.20 -8.84
N TYR A 472 36.35 33.14 -10.12
CA TYR A 472 34.97 32.91 -10.53
C TYR A 472 34.40 31.60 -9.95
N ILE A 473 35.13 30.49 -10.08
CA ILE A 473 34.72 29.17 -9.57
C ILE A 473 34.59 29.19 -8.03
N THR A 474 35.56 29.79 -7.34
CA THR A 474 35.58 29.84 -5.87
C THR A 474 34.41 30.67 -5.34
N VAL A 475 34.22 31.87 -5.89
CA VAL A 475 33.16 32.78 -5.46
C VAL A 475 31.78 32.22 -5.83
N LYS A 476 31.66 31.46 -6.93
CA LYS A 476 30.40 30.84 -7.32
C LYS A 476 29.91 29.77 -6.34
N ASN A 477 30.82 29.06 -5.70
CA ASN A 477 30.48 28.12 -4.63
C ASN A 477 30.07 28.82 -3.33
N ASN A 478 30.47 30.07 -3.13
CA ASN A 478 30.05 30.92 -2.01
C ASN A 478 28.73 31.67 -2.30
N THR A 479 27.72 30.93 -2.75
CA THR A 479 26.37 31.48 -3.01
C THR A 479 25.43 31.27 -1.83
N VAL A 480 24.38 32.09 -1.77
CA VAL A 480 23.30 31.92 -0.81
C VAL A 480 22.34 30.85 -1.32
N LEU A 481 22.10 29.83 -0.51
CA LEU A 481 21.19 28.73 -0.76
C LEU A 481 19.85 29.01 -0.08
N THR A 482 18.76 28.88 -0.83
CA THR A 482 17.41 29.11 -0.31
C THR A 482 16.52 27.88 -0.43
N TYR A 483 15.76 27.60 0.63
CA TYR A 483 14.67 26.63 0.60
C TYR A 483 13.49 27.19 1.40
N LYS A 484 12.47 27.66 0.69
CA LYS A 484 11.29 28.32 1.30
C LYS A 484 11.73 29.49 2.20
N ASP A 485 11.55 29.35 3.51
CA ASP A 485 11.89 30.36 4.52
C ASP A 485 13.34 30.23 5.05
N MET A 486 14.08 29.18 4.64
CA MET A 486 15.46 28.93 5.08
C MET A 486 16.45 29.56 4.11
N VAL A 487 17.44 30.26 4.66
CA VAL A 487 18.50 30.94 3.91
C VAL A 487 19.84 30.62 4.56
N HIS A 488 20.82 30.18 3.78
CA HIS A 488 22.15 29.85 4.27
C HIS A 488 23.22 30.22 3.24
N THR A 489 24.29 30.88 3.67
CA THR A 489 25.45 31.16 2.80
C THR A 489 26.41 29.98 2.82
N SER A 490 26.68 29.40 1.65
CA SER A 490 27.57 28.24 1.49
C SER A 490 29.05 28.64 1.62
N ALA A 491 29.53 28.86 2.85
CA ALA A 491 30.92 29.23 3.09
C ALA A 491 31.91 28.04 3.02
N TYR A 492 31.40 26.80 3.04
CA TYR A 492 32.20 25.57 3.08
C TYR A 492 31.51 24.48 2.25
N GLY A 493 32.30 23.69 1.52
CA GLY A 493 31.82 22.67 0.61
C GLY A 493 31.55 23.17 -0.81
N LEU A 494 31.35 22.21 -1.72
CA LEU A 494 31.12 22.41 -3.15
C LEU A 494 29.64 22.23 -3.49
N ILE A 495 29.10 23.11 -4.33
CA ILE A 495 27.73 23.00 -4.82
C ILE A 495 27.68 22.04 -6.02
N GLN A 496 27.06 20.87 -5.84
CA GLN A 496 27.00 19.81 -6.87
C GLN A 496 26.25 20.23 -8.13
N GLY A 497 25.25 21.11 -8.02
CA GLY A 497 24.43 21.52 -9.17
C GLY A 497 25.08 22.50 -10.15
N LEU A 498 26.29 22.98 -9.87
CA LEU A 498 27.04 23.82 -10.80
C LEU A 498 27.55 22.98 -11.98
N GLN A 499 27.50 23.51 -13.21
CA GLN A 499 27.88 22.72 -14.41
C GLN A 499 29.35 22.31 -14.44
N PHE A 500 30.24 23.10 -13.81
CA PHE A 500 31.66 22.81 -13.67
C PHE A 500 32.00 22.04 -12.38
N SER A 501 31.01 21.68 -11.54
CA SER A 501 31.27 20.95 -10.28
C SER A 501 31.98 19.62 -10.54
N VAL A 502 31.69 18.99 -11.68
CA VAL A 502 32.32 17.74 -12.16
C VAL A 502 33.80 17.91 -12.47
N PHE A 503 34.25 19.11 -12.87
CA PHE A 503 35.66 19.39 -13.09
C PHE A 503 36.41 19.64 -11.77
N VAL A 504 35.73 20.30 -10.81
CA VAL A 504 36.33 20.63 -9.51
C VAL A 504 36.45 19.40 -8.60
N PHE A 505 35.53 18.45 -8.75
CA PHE A 505 35.56 17.16 -8.08
C PHE A 505 36.57 16.22 -8.75
#